data_AF-A0A358ASU1-F1
#
_entry.id   AF-A0A358ASU1-F1
#
_cell.length_a   1.000
_cell.length_b   1.000
_cell.length_c   1.000
_cell.angle_alpha   90.00
_cell.angle_beta   90.00
_cell.angle_gamma   90.00
#
_symmetry.space_group_name_H-M   'P 1'
#
loop_
_entity.id
_entity.type
_entity.pdbx_description
1 polymer ?
#
loop_
_entity_poly.entity_id
_entity_poly.type
_entity_poly.pdbx_seq_one_letter_code
_entity_poly.pdbx_strand_id
1 'polypeptide(L)'
;MLDTIRIKPLNEQAMAAARQREDSLVKPLGSLGMLEEYAVRLAGIRGFLGGTFKKKAVMVFAADNGIHAQGITPVPKEVTYIQTLNIANGIAGVSVLAKQAGADVVVYNVGVEPPLAHEKVRDRLVMHGTNDMTQGPAMSRGQCERAIKAGMDAVAELEGVGVLGIGEMGICNTSTTAAVACALLSLPPEKLAGRGAGITDEQYRKKVDAISRALAVNKPDKNDVVDVLAKVGGLDIAAMTGAY
;
A
#
# COMPACT_ATOMS: atom_id res chain seq x y z
N MET A 1 11.70 -1.56 -17.34
CA MET A 1 11.75 -0.37 -16.44
C MET A 1 11.78 -0.77 -14.96
N LEU A 2 11.15 -1.89 -14.58
CA LEU A 2 11.21 -2.44 -13.22
C LEU A 2 12.50 -3.23 -12.91
N ASP A 3 13.34 -3.52 -13.91
CA ASP A 3 14.53 -4.40 -13.80
C ASP A 3 15.75 -3.74 -13.12
N THR A 4 15.63 -2.52 -12.62
CA THR A 4 16.77 -1.75 -12.08
C THR A 4 17.03 -1.98 -10.60
N ILE A 5 16.10 -2.58 -9.84
CA ILE A 5 16.27 -2.87 -8.41
C ILE A 5 16.53 -4.36 -8.20
N ARG A 6 17.71 -4.68 -7.64
CA ARG A 6 18.08 -6.06 -7.29
C ARG A 6 17.74 -6.33 -5.83
N ILE A 7 16.59 -6.95 -5.59
CA ILE A 7 16.21 -7.48 -4.27
C ILE A 7 17.19 -8.61 -3.90
N LYS A 8 17.80 -8.53 -2.72
CA LYS A 8 18.78 -9.51 -2.23
C LYS A 8 18.12 -10.48 -1.25
N PRO A 9 18.58 -11.75 -1.17
CA PRO A 9 18.19 -12.63 -0.08
C PRO A 9 18.67 -12.09 1.27
N LEU A 10 18.08 -12.59 2.35
CA LEU A 10 18.54 -12.27 3.71
C LEU A 10 19.97 -12.76 3.93
N ASN A 11 20.72 -12.07 4.78
CA ASN A 11 22.06 -12.47 5.17
C ASN A 11 22.01 -13.59 6.21
N GLU A 12 22.23 -14.84 5.75
CA GLU A 12 22.21 -16.03 6.60
C GLU A 12 23.26 -16.02 7.72
N GLN A 13 24.45 -15.46 7.48
CA GLN A 13 25.50 -15.38 8.51
C GLN A 13 25.09 -14.44 9.65
N ALA A 14 24.50 -13.30 9.32
CA ALA A 14 23.96 -12.36 10.31
C ALA A 14 22.78 -12.96 11.08
N MET A 15 21.91 -13.73 10.40
CA MET A 15 20.82 -14.45 11.04
C MET A 15 21.32 -15.52 12.02
N ALA A 16 22.33 -16.31 11.63
CA ALA A 16 22.95 -17.31 12.50
C ALA A 16 23.61 -16.67 13.73
N ALA A 17 24.36 -15.58 13.54
CA ALA A 17 24.97 -14.83 14.64
C ALA A 17 23.90 -14.24 15.58
N ALA A 18 22.78 -13.75 15.04
CA ALA A 18 21.66 -13.25 15.82
C ALA A 18 21.01 -14.37 16.66
N ARG A 19 20.74 -15.55 16.07
CA ARG A 19 20.18 -16.70 16.80
C ARG A 19 21.09 -17.12 17.97
N GLN A 20 22.38 -17.28 17.70
CA GLN A 20 23.36 -17.63 18.74
C GLN A 20 23.38 -16.61 19.88
N ARG A 21 23.27 -15.32 19.56
CA ARG A 21 23.20 -14.27 20.57
C ARG A 21 21.91 -14.35 21.39
N GLU A 22 20.76 -14.52 20.75
CA GLU A 22 19.46 -14.61 21.41
C GLU A 22 19.40 -15.81 22.38
N ASP A 23 19.94 -16.96 21.96
CA ASP A 23 20.02 -18.16 22.80
C ASP A 23 20.98 -18.00 23.99
N SER A 24 21.93 -17.07 23.91
CA SER A 24 22.89 -16.77 24.98
C SER A 24 22.40 -15.72 25.99
N LEU A 25 21.21 -15.14 25.79
CA LEU A 25 20.66 -14.13 26.70
C LEU A 25 20.16 -14.78 28.00
N VAL A 26 20.09 -13.97 29.06
CA VAL A 26 19.59 -14.40 30.37
C VAL A 26 18.07 -14.51 30.35
N LYS A 27 17.56 -15.55 29.66
CA LYS A 27 16.16 -15.90 29.50
C LYS A 27 16.05 -17.41 29.20
N PRO A 28 14.94 -18.08 29.53
CA PRO A 28 14.69 -19.42 28.99
C PRO A 28 14.68 -19.39 27.46
N LEU A 29 15.17 -20.45 26.81
CA LEU A 29 15.21 -20.53 25.35
C LEU A 29 13.80 -20.33 24.76
N GLY A 30 13.70 -19.43 23.78
CA GLY A 30 12.45 -19.11 23.10
C GLY A 30 11.40 -18.36 23.93
N SER A 31 11.70 -17.93 25.16
CA SER A 31 10.68 -17.34 26.04
C SER A 31 10.12 -16.01 25.55
N LEU A 32 10.80 -15.31 24.62
CA LEU A 32 10.31 -14.06 24.02
C LEU A 32 9.57 -14.31 22.68
N GLY A 33 9.47 -15.56 22.22
CA GLY A 33 8.70 -15.96 21.06
C GLY A 33 9.02 -15.15 19.80
N MET A 34 7.99 -14.52 19.22
CA MET A 34 8.09 -13.72 17.98
C MET A 34 9.13 -12.60 18.04
N LEU A 35 9.45 -12.06 19.23
CA LEU A 35 10.46 -11.00 19.34
C LEU A 35 11.85 -11.52 18.94
N GLU A 36 12.17 -12.77 19.27
CA GLU A 36 13.44 -13.42 18.89
C GLU A 36 13.50 -13.62 17.38
N GLU A 37 12.39 -14.07 16.78
CA GLU A 37 12.27 -14.24 15.33
C GLU A 37 12.43 -12.92 14.58
N TYR A 38 11.83 -11.84 15.08
CA TYR A 38 11.98 -10.50 14.50
C TYR A 38 13.42 -9.98 14.61
N ALA A 39 14.08 -10.18 15.76
CA ALA A 39 15.49 -9.78 15.92
C ALA A 39 16.40 -10.48 14.88
N VAL A 40 16.20 -11.78 14.68
CA VAL A 40 16.94 -12.57 13.68
C VAL A 40 16.65 -12.09 12.27
N ARG A 41 15.37 -11.91 11.91
CA ARG A 41 14.97 -11.46 10.57
C ARG A 41 15.53 -10.07 10.26
N LEU A 42 15.51 -9.15 11.23
CA LEU A 42 16.09 -7.81 11.08
C LEU A 42 17.60 -7.86 10.89
N ALA A 43 18.32 -8.76 11.57
CA ALA A 43 19.75 -8.96 11.33
C ALA A 43 20.02 -9.46 9.90
N GLY A 44 19.16 -10.35 9.38
CA GLY A 44 19.22 -10.80 7.99
C GLY A 44 18.99 -9.68 6.97
N ILE A 45 18.02 -8.80 7.22
CA ILE A 45 17.74 -7.64 6.34
C ILE A 45 18.91 -6.64 6.35
N ARG A 46 19.49 -6.37 7.53
CA ARG A 46 20.54 -5.36 7.70
C ARG A 46 21.94 -5.88 7.39
N GLY A 47 22.14 -7.20 7.42
CA GLY A 47 23.44 -7.85 7.27
C GLY A 47 24.31 -7.83 8.53
N PHE A 48 23.79 -7.36 9.67
CA PHE A 48 24.50 -7.35 10.95
C PHE A 48 23.54 -7.38 12.14
N LEU A 49 24.05 -7.78 13.29
CA LEU A 49 23.31 -7.85 14.55
C LEU A 49 23.40 -6.52 15.34
N GLY A 50 22.26 -6.08 15.88
CA GLY A 50 22.19 -4.96 16.83
C GLY A 50 21.99 -3.58 16.19
N GLY A 51 22.23 -2.53 16.99
CA GLY A 51 21.97 -1.14 16.62
C GLY A 51 20.49 -0.73 16.71
N THR A 52 20.21 0.57 16.62
CA THR A 52 18.86 1.15 16.77
C THR A 52 18.33 1.73 15.47
N PHE A 53 17.01 1.71 15.29
CA PHE A 53 16.33 2.39 14.20
C PHE A 53 16.10 3.86 14.56
N LYS A 54 17.11 4.69 14.27
CA LYS A 54 17.08 6.13 14.62
C LYS A 54 16.01 6.91 13.85
N LYS A 55 15.85 6.63 12.56
CA LYS A 55 14.85 7.26 11.69
C LYS A 55 13.84 6.23 11.22
N LYS A 56 12.56 6.59 11.28
CA LYS A 56 11.41 5.79 10.87
C LYS A 56 10.47 6.69 10.09
N ALA A 57 9.80 6.17 9.07
CA ALA A 57 8.82 6.95 8.33
C ALA A 57 7.60 6.10 7.97
N VAL A 58 6.44 6.74 7.89
CA VAL A 58 5.22 6.20 7.32
C VAL A 58 4.95 6.91 6.00
N MET A 59 4.93 6.15 4.92
CA MET A 59 4.63 6.63 3.57
C MET A 59 3.14 6.44 3.31
N VAL A 60 2.46 7.49 2.85
CA VAL A 60 1.04 7.43 2.49
C VAL A 60 0.88 7.79 1.02
N PHE A 61 0.36 6.86 0.22
CA PHE A 61 0.09 7.08 -1.20
C PHE A 61 -1.38 7.39 -1.42
N ALA A 62 -1.68 8.59 -1.94
CA ALA A 62 -3.05 9.06 -2.12
C ALA A 62 -3.49 9.03 -3.59
N ALA A 63 -4.65 8.43 -3.85
CA ALA A 63 -5.29 8.42 -5.16
C ALA A 63 -6.80 8.20 -5.09
N ASP A 64 -7.51 8.73 -6.08
CA ASP A 64 -8.94 8.50 -6.28
C ASP A 64 -9.21 7.29 -7.18
N ASN A 65 -10.36 6.64 -6.96
CA ASN A 65 -10.72 5.40 -7.65
C ASN A 65 -12.02 5.58 -8.46
N GLY A 66 -11.95 5.34 -9.77
CA GLY A 66 -13.07 5.58 -10.69
C GLY A 66 -14.32 4.74 -10.43
N ILE A 67 -14.18 3.58 -9.77
CA ILE A 67 -15.32 2.76 -9.34
C ILE A 67 -16.26 3.50 -8.36
N HIS A 68 -15.85 4.64 -7.79
CA HIS A 68 -16.74 5.54 -7.05
C HIS A 68 -18.02 5.89 -7.84
N ALA A 69 -17.94 6.02 -9.16
CA ALA A 69 -19.07 6.28 -10.05
C ALA A 69 -20.21 5.24 -9.94
N GLN A 70 -19.93 4.06 -9.41
CA GLN A 70 -20.91 2.97 -9.22
C GLN A 70 -21.76 3.12 -7.94
N GLY A 71 -21.58 4.19 -7.16
CA GLY A 71 -22.42 4.47 -5.98
C GLY A 71 -22.28 3.43 -4.87
N ILE A 72 -21.11 2.80 -4.77
CA ILE A 72 -20.82 1.70 -3.83
C ILE A 72 -20.47 2.18 -2.41
N THR A 73 -20.37 3.50 -2.22
CA THR A 73 -20.09 4.16 -0.95
C THR A 73 -20.94 5.42 -0.85
N PRO A 74 -21.42 5.81 0.36
CA PRO A 74 -22.03 7.11 0.55
C PRO A 74 -20.98 8.22 0.72
N VAL A 75 -19.71 7.87 0.87
CA VAL A 75 -18.63 8.83 1.13
C VAL A 75 -18.31 9.62 -0.16
N PRO A 76 -18.34 10.96 -0.11
CA PRO A 76 -17.98 11.80 -1.26
C PRO A 76 -16.53 11.57 -1.71
N LYS A 77 -16.27 11.74 -3.00
CA LYS A 77 -14.94 11.51 -3.60
C LYS A 77 -13.90 12.50 -3.05
N GLU A 78 -14.34 13.72 -2.78
CA GLU A 78 -13.53 14.84 -2.27
C GLU A 78 -12.88 14.52 -0.90
N VAL A 79 -13.38 13.51 -0.18
CA VAL A 79 -12.78 13.07 1.08
C VAL A 79 -11.35 12.57 0.88
N THR A 80 -11.00 11.99 -0.27
CA THR A 80 -9.60 11.65 -0.60
C THR A 80 -8.71 12.90 -0.50
N TYR A 81 -9.11 13.98 -1.17
CA TYR A 81 -8.40 15.26 -1.18
C TYR A 81 -8.29 15.84 0.24
N ILE A 82 -9.42 15.96 0.94
CA ILE A 82 -9.49 16.55 2.28
C ILE A 82 -8.61 15.77 3.27
N GLN A 83 -8.71 14.44 3.26
CA GLN A 83 -7.95 13.63 4.20
C GLN A 83 -6.46 13.59 3.87
N THR A 84 -6.09 13.66 2.59
CA THR A 84 -4.69 13.82 2.18
C THR A 84 -4.09 15.08 2.79
N LEU A 85 -4.82 16.20 2.77
CA LEU A 85 -4.39 17.44 3.44
C LEU A 85 -4.33 17.28 4.97
N ASN A 86 -5.29 16.60 5.58
CA ASN A 86 -5.29 16.35 7.03
C ASN A 86 -4.07 15.52 7.47
N ILE A 87 -3.69 14.51 6.69
CA ILE A 87 -2.49 13.69 6.94
C ILE A 87 -1.23 14.56 6.81
N ALA A 88 -1.13 15.34 5.73
CA ALA A 88 -0.01 16.25 5.47
C ALA A 88 0.13 17.34 6.55
N ASN A 89 -0.98 17.80 7.11
CA ASN A 89 -1.01 18.78 8.21
C ASN A 89 -0.83 18.16 9.60
N GLY A 90 -0.70 16.84 9.68
CA GLY A 90 -0.35 16.15 10.92
C GLY A 90 -1.53 15.92 11.89
N ILE A 91 -2.77 16.08 11.42
CA ILE A 91 -3.98 16.00 12.27
C ILE A 91 -4.78 14.72 12.07
N ALA A 92 -4.37 13.85 11.14
CA ALA A 92 -4.99 12.54 10.94
C ALA A 92 -4.53 11.51 11.99
N GLY A 93 -5.29 10.41 12.13
CA GLY A 93 -4.95 9.34 13.07
C GLY A 93 -3.55 8.75 12.85
N VAL A 94 -3.16 8.51 11.59
CA VAL A 94 -1.80 8.04 11.26
C VAL A 94 -0.72 9.03 11.71
N SER A 95 -0.99 10.33 11.61
CA SER A 95 -0.07 11.38 12.02
C SER A 95 0.16 11.39 13.54
N VAL A 96 -0.90 11.21 14.32
CA VAL A 96 -0.82 11.12 15.78
C VAL A 96 -0.07 9.86 16.22
N LEU A 97 -0.39 8.71 15.64
CA LEU A 97 0.25 7.43 15.97
C LEU A 97 1.72 7.38 15.53
N ALA A 98 2.04 7.90 14.35
CA ALA A 98 3.41 7.99 13.85
C ALA A 98 4.26 8.90 14.75
N LYS A 99 3.73 10.05 15.17
CA LYS A 99 4.40 10.93 16.13
C LYS A 99 4.68 10.20 17.44
N GLN A 100 3.72 9.46 17.98
CA GLN A 100 3.89 8.67 19.19
C GLN A 100 4.97 7.58 19.03
N ALA A 101 5.05 6.97 17.86
CA ALA A 101 6.08 5.99 17.51
C ALA A 101 7.45 6.63 17.19
N GLY A 102 7.55 7.97 17.12
CA GLY A 102 8.74 8.67 16.67
C GLY A 102 9.08 8.37 15.21
N ALA A 103 8.07 8.38 14.34
CA ALA A 103 8.18 8.22 12.90
C ALA A 103 7.63 9.46 12.17
N ASP A 104 8.29 9.86 11.09
CA ASP A 104 7.82 10.92 10.20
C ASP A 104 6.66 10.41 9.32
N VAL A 105 5.74 11.27 8.91
CA VAL A 105 4.72 10.93 7.90
C VAL A 105 5.03 11.67 6.61
N VAL A 106 5.12 10.93 5.51
CA VAL A 106 5.41 11.47 4.18
C VAL A 106 4.27 11.10 3.24
N VAL A 107 3.62 12.12 2.69
CA VAL A 107 2.44 11.96 1.84
C VAL A 107 2.83 12.14 0.38
N TYR A 108 2.39 11.22 -0.46
CA TYR A 108 2.61 11.21 -1.90
C TYR A 108 1.28 11.29 -2.63
N ASN A 109 1.09 12.32 -3.46
CA ASN A 109 -0.03 12.37 -4.40
C ASN A 109 0.34 11.55 -5.64
N VAL A 110 -0.30 10.39 -5.83
CA VAL A 110 -0.12 9.56 -7.03
C VAL A 110 -1.31 9.64 -7.99
N GLY A 111 -2.47 10.08 -7.51
CA GLY A 111 -3.64 10.26 -8.38
C GLY A 111 -4.87 10.88 -7.75
N VAL A 112 -4.71 11.87 -6.88
CA VAL A 112 -5.84 12.62 -6.30
C VAL A 112 -6.51 13.50 -7.35
N GLU A 113 -7.84 13.58 -7.30
CA GLU A 113 -8.69 14.44 -8.13
C GLU A 113 -9.64 15.24 -7.23
N PRO A 114 -9.68 16.59 -7.36
CA PRO A 114 -9.00 17.46 -8.33
C PRO A 114 -7.48 17.61 -8.07
N PRO A 115 -6.72 18.30 -8.96
CA PRO A 115 -5.29 18.58 -8.72
C PRO A 115 -5.02 19.12 -7.31
N LEU A 116 -4.06 18.51 -6.62
CA LEU A 116 -3.69 18.83 -5.25
C LEU A 116 -2.30 19.44 -5.22
N ALA A 117 -2.20 20.68 -4.73
CA ALA A 117 -0.94 21.37 -4.47
C ALA A 117 -0.83 21.72 -2.98
N HIS A 118 0.17 21.17 -2.30
CA HIS A 118 0.44 21.43 -0.89
C HIS A 118 1.92 21.21 -0.60
N GLU A 119 2.57 22.11 0.15
CA GLU A 119 4.02 22.07 0.38
C GLU A 119 4.52 20.76 1.05
N LYS A 120 3.64 20.14 1.84
CA LYS A 120 3.92 18.88 2.58
C LYS A 120 3.45 17.61 1.84
N VAL A 121 2.96 17.74 0.61
CA VAL A 121 2.58 16.59 -0.23
C VAL A 121 3.54 16.52 -1.40
N ARG A 122 4.25 15.39 -1.51
CA ARG A 122 5.17 15.13 -2.61
C ARG A 122 4.37 14.73 -3.84
N ASP A 123 4.57 15.46 -4.93
CA ASP A 123 3.84 15.20 -6.17
C ASP A 123 4.49 14.07 -6.97
N ARG A 124 3.75 12.99 -7.18
CA ARG A 124 4.10 11.82 -8.01
C ARG A 124 2.92 11.47 -8.93
N LEU A 125 2.16 12.48 -9.34
CA LEU A 125 0.94 12.33 -10.11
C LEU A 125 1.15 11.51 -11.39
N VAL A 126 0.35 10.45 -11.54
CA VAL A 126 0.34 9.60 -12.74
C VAL A 126 -0.84 9.92 -13.65
N MET A 127 -2.01 10.15 -13.04
CA MET A 127 -3.27 10.59 -13.65
C MET A 127 -4.23 11.06 -12.55
N HIS A 128 -5.28 11.80 -12.90
CA HIS A 128 -6.30 12.26 -11.94
C HIS A 128 -7.38 11.22 -11.75
N GLY A 129 -7.31 10.46 -10.66
CA GLY A 129 -8.18 9.31 -10.41
C GLY A 129 -8.00 8.18 -11.44
N THR A 130 -8.30 6.96 -11.05
CA THR A 130 -8.41 5.86 -12.03
C THR A 130 -9.70 5.95 -12.84
N ASN A 131 -9.72 5.30 -14.02
CA ASN A 131 -10.97 5.07 -14.75
C ASN A 131 -11.89 4.13 -13.96
N ASP A 132 -13.19 4.15 -14.30
CA ASP A 132 -14.14 3.17 -13.75
C ASP A 132 -13.85 1.77 -14.30
N MET A 133 -13.28 0.92 -13.43
CA MET A 133 -12.91 -0.45 -13.80
C MET A 133 -14.09 -1.34 -14.19
N THR A 134 -15.35 -0.92 -13.97
CA THR A 134 -16.52 -1.67 -14.44
C THR A 134 -16.81 -1.49 -15.93
N GLN A 135 -16.18 -0.50 -16.58
CA GLN A 135 -16.37 -0.16 -17.99
C GLN A 135 -15.14 -0.49 -18.86
N GLY A 136 -14.02 -0.85 -18.23
CA GLY A 136 -12.73 -1.07 -18.89
C GLY A 136 -11.60 -1.07 -17.86
N PRO A 137 -10.33 -0.93 -18.26
CA PRO A 137 -9.22 -0.97 -17.33
C PRO A 137 -9.14 0.31 -16.49
N ALA A 138 -8.83 0.15 -15.19
CA ALA A 138 -8.61 1.26 -14.25
C ALA A 138 -7.54 2.24 -14.76
N MET A 139 -6.50 1.74 -15.42
CA MET A 139 -5.44 2.54 -16.04
C MET A 139 -4.75 1.74 -17.16
N SER A 140 -3.98 2.41 -18.01
CA SER A 140 -3.09 1.71 -18.96
C SER A 140 -1.95 0.99 -18.24
N ARG A 141 -1.38 -0.05 -18.87
CA ARG A 141 -0.19 -0.74 -18.34
C ARG A 141 0.95 0.23 -18.04
N GLY A 142 1.21 1.18 -18.95
CA GLY A 142 2.25 2.19 -18.76
C GLY A 142 1.98 3.16 -17.61
N GLN A 143 0.71 3.47 -17.30
CA GLN A 143 0.36 4.23 -16.10
C GLN A 143 0.60 3.40 -14.83
N CYS A 144 0.22 2.11 -14.83
CA CYS A 144 0.49 1.22 -13.71
C CYS A 144 1.99 1.10 -13.41
N GLU A 145 2.82 0.88 -14.43
CA GLU A 145 4.28 0.83 -14.27
C GLU A 145 4.86 2.14 -13.73
N ARG A 146 4.32 3.30 -14.13
CA ARG A 146 4.72 4.59 -13.56
C ARG A 146 4.30 4.73 -12.10
N ALA A 147 3.12 4.25 -11.71
CA ALA A 147 2.68 4.26 -10.32
C ALA A 147 3.56 3.36 -9.44
N ILE A 148 3.90 2.15 -9.92
CA ILE A 148 4.86 1.25 -9.24
C ILE A 148 6.21 1.96 -9.10
N LYS A 149 6.72 2.56 -10.19
CA LYS A 149 7.98 3.31 -10.15
C LYS A 149 7.93 4.46 -9.14
N ALA A 150 6.81 5.18 -9.04
CA ALA A 150 6.65 6.25 -8.05
C ALA A 150 6.82 5.75 -6.61
N GLY A 151 6.33 4.54 -6.30
CA GLY A 151 6.57 3.89 -5.02
C GLY A 151 8.05 3.56 -4.78
N MET A 152 8.72 3.00 -5.78
CA MET A 152 10.14 2.66 -5.73
C MET A 152 11.01 3.93 -5.50
N ASP A 153 10.73 4.98 -6.27
CA ASP A 153 11.43 6.27 -6.16
C ASP A 153 11.18 6.91 -4.78
N ALA A 154 9.96 6.83 -4.27
CA ALA A 154 9.58 7.36 -2.96
C ALA A 154 10.35 6.68 -1.81
N VAL A 155 10.67 5.39 -1.92
CA VAL A 155 11.53 4.69 -0.95
C VAL A 155 12.98 5.16 -1.09
N ALA A 156 13.49 5.31 -2.32
CA ALA A 156 14.84 5.77 -2.58
C ALA A 156 15.11 7.19 -2.04
N GLU A 157 14.10 8.06 -2.00
CA GLU A 157 14.19 9.40 -1.40
C GLU A 157 14.38 9.41 0.13
N LEU A 158 14.05 8.30 0.80
CA LEU A 158 14.08 8.19 2.27
C LEU A 158 15.39 7.57 2.76
N GLU A 159 16.52 8.02 2.20
CA GLU A 159 17.84 7.55 2.59
C GLU A 159 18.08 7.69 4.10
N GLY A 160 18.61 6.61 4.71
CA GLY A 160 18.89 6.56 6.14
C GLY A 160 17.68 6.31 7.03
N VAL A 161 16.47 6.17 6.49
CA VAL A 161 15.32 5.62 7.22
C VAL A 161 15.51 4.11 7.40
N GLY A 162 15.44 3.64 8.64
CA GLY A 162 15.71 2.24 8.97
C GLY A 162 14.45 1.36 9.04
N VAL A 163 13.26 1.96 9.13
CA VAL A 163 11.97 1.27 9.15
C VAL A 163 10.94 2.12 8.40
N LEU A 164 10.22 1.49 7.48
CA LEU A 164 9.14 2.09 6.73
C LEU A 164 7.81 1.42 7.13
N GLY A 165 6.79 2.25 7.38
CA GLY A 165 5.39 1.85 7.33
C GLY A 165 4.79 2.33 6.03
N ILE A 166 3.96 1.50 5.39
CA ILE A 166 3.33 1.83 4.11
C ILE A 166 1.81 1.88 4.32
N GLY A 167 1.19 2.96 3.85
CA GLY A 167 -0.25 3.16 3.88
C GLY A 167 -0.75 3.86 2.62
N GLU A 168 -2.07 3.99 2.56
CA GLU A 168 -2.78 4.62 1.44
C GLU A 168 -3.78 5.67 1.94
N MET A 169 -4.32 6.43 1.00
CA MET A 169 -5.56 7.18 1.18
C MET A 169 -6.32 7.22 -0.15
N GLY A 170 -7.51 6.63 -0.19
CA GLY A 170 -8.34 6.68 -1.39
C GLY A 170 -9.76 6.22 -1.15
N ILE A 171 -10.76 7.05 -1.50
CA ILE A 171 -12.15 6.58 -1.46
C ILE A 171 -12.33 5.46 -2.49
N CYS A 172 -13.09 4.42 -2.09
CA CYS A 172 -13.35 3.18 -2.83
C CYS A 172 -12.16 2.23 -3.03
N ASN A 173 -10.97 2.51 -2.51
CA ASN A 173 -9.82 1.64 -2.77
C ASN A 173 -9.97 0.22 -2.20
N THR A 174 -10.70 0.01 -1.11
CA THR A 174 -11.01 -1.34 -0.60
C THR A 174 -11.73 -2.21 -1.63
N SER A 175 -12.42 -1.60 -2.62
CA SER A 175 -13.03 -2.32 -3.74
C SER A 175 -12.00 -2.69 -4.80
N THR A 176 -11.05 -1.81 -5.10
CA THR A 176 -9.92 -2.12 -5.99
C THR A 176 -9.01 -3.20 -5.38
N THR A 177 -8.70 -3.11 -4.08
CA THR A 177 -7.96 -4.13 -3.33
C THR A 177 -8.67 -5.48 -3.37
N ALA A 178 -10.00 -5.50 -3.16
CA ALA A 178 -10.78 -6.73 -3.25
C ALA A 178 -10.77 -7.30 -4.68
N ALA A 179 -10.89 -6.47 -5.72
CA ALA A 179 -10.83 -6.93 -7.10
C ALA A 179 -9.46 -7.52 -7.47
N VAL A 180 -8.36 -6.85 -7.08
CA VAL A 180 -6.99 -7.37 -7.24
C VAL A 180 -6.84 -8.72 -6.51
N ALA A 181 -7.29 -8.81 -5.26
CA ALA A 181 -7.22 -10.05 -4.48
C ALA A 181 -8.07 -11.17 -5.12
N CYS A 182 -9.26 -10.86 -5.66
CA CYS A 182 -10.09 -11.83 -6.38
C CYS A 182 -9.37 -12.39 -7.59
N ALA A 183 -8.76 -11.52 -8.41
CA ALA A 183 -8.01 -11.91 -9.59
C ALA A 183 -6.81 -12.82 -9.24
N LEU A 184 -5.99 -12.42 -8.27
CA LEU A 184 -4.78 -13.17 -7.89
C LEU A 184 -5.10 -14.51 -7.22
N LEU A 185 -6.11 -14.54 -6.34
CA LEU A 185 -6.44 -15.73 -5.54
C LEU A 185 -7.47 -16.64 -6.21
N SER A 186 -8.05 -16.22 -7.35
CA SER A 186 -9.23 -16.90 -7.94
C SER A 186 -10.41 -17.00 -6.94
N LEU A 187 -10.50 -15.95 -6.12
CA LEU A 187 -11.54 -15.53 -5.17
C LEU A 187 -12.89 -15.07 -5.75
N PRO A 188 -14.08 -15.59 -5.40
CA PRO A 188 -15.30 -14.82 -5.67
C PRO A 188 -15.37 -13.55 -4.78
N PRO A 189 -15.91 -12.42 -5.27
CA PRO A 189 -15.94 -11.15 -4.53
C PRO A 189 -16.63 -11.22 -3.18
N GLU A 190 -17.62 -12.09 -2.99
CA GLU A 190 -18.34 -12.28 -1.73
C GLU A 190 -17.43 -12.75 -0.58
N LYS A 191 -16.27 -13.37 -0.89
CA LYS A 191 -15.31 -13.81 0.11
C LYS A 191 -14.29 -12.74 0.50
N LEU A 192 -14.09 -11.73 -0.34
CA LEU A 192 -12.98 -10.77 -0.22
C LEU A 192 -13.45 -9.32 -0.08
N ALA A 193 -14.63 -8.99 -0.60
CA ALA A 193 -15.24 -7.70 -0.39
C ALA A 193 -15.70 -7.59 1.06
N GLY A 194 -14.97 -6.81 1.85
CA GLY A 194 -15.46 -6.38 3.16
C GLY A 194 -16.50 -5.27 3.04
N ARG A 195 -17.30 -5.09 4.08
CA ARG A 195 -18.23 -3.96 4.22
C ARG A 195 -17.53 -2.59 4.32
N GLY A 196 -16.21 -2.56 4.54
CA GLY A 196 -15.47 -1.31 4.65
C GLY A 196 -16.01 -0.38 5.74
N ALA A 197 -16.02 0.92 5.49
CA ALA A 197 -16.43 1.96 6.43
C ALA A 197 -17.97 2.10 6.55
N GLY A 198 -18.65 1.06 7.05
CA GLY A 198 -20.04 1.17 7.53
C GLY A 198 -21.13 1.19 6.45
N ILE A 199 -20.95 0.49 5.32
CA ILE A 199 -21.96 0.45 4.25
C ILE A 199 -23.18 -0.44 4.58
N THR A 200 -24.34 -0.12 4.00
CA THR A 200 -25.58 -0.90 4.12
C THR A 200 -25.53 -2.22 3.34
N ASP A 201 -26.49 -3.13 3.59
CA ASP A 201 -26.61 -4.39 2.83
C ASP A 201 -26.86 -4.17 1.33
N GLU A 202 -27.54 -3.09 0.97
CA GLU A 202 -27.74 -2.70 -0.42
C GLU A 202 -26.44 -2.23 -1.06
N GLN A 203 -25.69 -1.37 -0.37
CA GLN A 203 -24.38 -0.90 -0.84
C GLN A 203 -23.37 -2.04 -0.93
N TYR A 204 -23.40 -2.99 0.01
CA TYR A 204 -22.59 -4.20 -0.05
C TYR A 204 -22.87 -5.02 -1.30
N ARG A 205 -24.16 -5.25 -1.63
CA ARG A 205 -24.55 -5.94 -2.88
C ARG A 205 -24.07 -5.17 -4.12
N LYS A 206 -24.26 -3.85 -4.17
CA LYS A 206 -23.74 -3.00 -5.26
C LYS A 206 -22.22 -3.12 -5.40
N LYS A 207 -21.48 -3.17 -4.29
CA LYS A 207 -20.03 -3.33 -4.26
C LYS A 207 -19.60 -4.68 -4.85
N VAL A 208 -20.21 -5.78 -4.38
CA VAL A 208 -19.95 -7.13 -4.90
C VAL A 208 -20.23 -7.18 -6.40
N ASP A 209 -21.39 -6.68 -6.84
CA ASP A 209 -21.78 -6.67 -8.25
C ASP A 209 -20.81 -5.84 -9.11
N ALA A 210 -20.38 -4.68 -8.62
CA ALA A 210 -19.42 -3.83 -9.33
C ALA A 210 -18.06 -4.51 -9.48
N ILE A 211 -17.55 -5.18 -8.44
CA ILE A 211 -16.29 -5.94 -8.50
C ILE A 211 -16.43 -7.12 -9.48
N SER A 212 -17.54 -7.88 -9.42
CA SER A 212 -17.82 -8.97 -10.35
C SER A 212 -17.84 -8.51 -11.80
N ARG A 213 -18.47 -7.35 -12.10
CA ARG A 213 -18.46 -6.76 -13.43
C ARG A 213 -17.06 -6.34 -13.87
N ALA A 214 -16.30 -5.68 -13.00
CA ALA A 214 -14.95 -5.25 -13.31
C ALA A 214 -14.04 -6.41 -13.71
N LEU A 215 -14.11 -7.53 -12.98
CA LEU A 215 -13.38 -8.75 -13.31
C LEU A 215 -13.82 -9.36 -14.65
N ALA A 216 -15.13 -9.40 -14.90
CA ALA A 216 -15.69 -9.98 -16.12
C ALA A 216 -15.35 -9.19 -17.39
N VAL A 217 -15.39 -7.85 -17.30
CA VAL A 217 -15.07 -6.94 -18.42
C VAL A 217 -13.57 -6.95 -18.73
N ASN A 218 -12.72 -6.92 -17.70
CA ASN A 218 -11.28 -6.76 -17.89
C ASN A 218 -10.51 -8.06 -18.10
N LYS A 219 -10.98 -9.18 -17.53
CA LYS A 219 -10.32 -10.49 -17.58
C LYS A 219 -8.82 -10.38 -17.27
N PRO A 220 -8.44 -9.94 -16.05
CA PRO A 220 -7.04 -9.81 -15.68
C PRO A 220 -6.33 -11.17 -15.65
N ASP A 221 -5.10 -11.23 -16.16
CA ASP A 221 -4.25 -12.42 -16.09
C ASP A 221 -3.58 -12.49 -14.71
N LYS A 222 -3.98 -13.48 -13.90
CA LYS A 222 -3.43 -13.67 -12.55
C LYS A 222 -1.92 -13.92 -12.50
N ASN A 223 -1.29 -14.29 -13.61
CA ASN A 223 0.15 -14.52 -13.70
C ASN A 223 0.94 -13.26 -14.08
N ASP A 224 0.24 -12.19 -14.49
CA ASP A 224 0.81 -10.87 -14.75
C ASP A 224 0.24 -9.86 -13.74
N VAL A 225 0.96 -9.67 -12.63
CA VAL A 225 0.55 -8.74 -11.57
C VAL A 225 0.38 -7.29 -12.05
N VAL A 226 1.11 -6.89 -13.09
CA VAL A 226 0.98 -5.54 -13.67
C VAL A 226 -0.29 -5.45 -14.50
N ASP A 227 -0.67 -6.51 -15.23
CA ASP A 227 -1.98 -6.59 -15.91
C ASP A 227 -3.13 -6.53 -14.90
N VAL A 228 -3.05 -7.27 -13.80
CA VAL A 228 -4.05 -7.24 -12.72
C VAL A 228 -4.22 -5.83 -12.17
N LEU A 229 -3.12 -5.18 -11.76
CA LEU A 229 -3.15 -3.84 -11.19
C LEU A 229 -3.64 -2.80 -12.20
N ALA A 230 -3.22 -2.88 -13.46
CA ALA A 230 -3.66 -1.95 -14.50
C ALA A 230 -5.16 -2.06 -14.77
N LYS A 231 -5.70 -3.28 -14.78
CA LYS A 231 -7.11 -3.53 -15.09
C LYS A 231 -8.06 -3.23 -13.94
N VAL A 232 -7.77 -3.73 -12.74
CA VAL A 232 -8.73 -3.71 -11.62
C VAL A 232 -8.15 -3.16 -10.31
N GLY A 233 -6.95 -2.57 -10.35
CA GLY A 233 -6.29 -1.95 -9.22
C GLY A 233 -6.55 -0.44 -9.08
N GLY A 234 -5.71 0.18 -8.26
CA GLY A 234 -5.67 1.61 -7.99
C GLY A 234 -4.23 2.14 -8.08
N LEU A 235 -4.06 3.46 -8.22
CA LEU A 235 -2.73 4.09 -8.29
C LEU A 235 -2.02 4.01 -6.92
N ASP A 236 -2.79 4.08 -5.84
CA ASP A 236 -2.35 3.90 -4.46
C ASP A 236 -1.75 2.51 -4.22
N ILE A 237 -2.49 1.43 -4.53
CA ILE A 237 -2.00 0.05 -4.38
C ILE A 237 -0.85 -0.26 -5.34
N ALA A 238 -0.82 0.32 -6.54
CA ALA A 238 0.30 0.18 -7.45
C ALA A 238 1.57 0.86 -6.90
N ALA A 239 1.45 2.05 -6.32
CA ALA A 239 2.56 2.73 -5.66
C ALA A 239 3.03 1.99 -4.40
N MET A 240 2.11 1.51 -3.57
CA MET A 240 2.47 0.66 -2.42
C MET A 240 3.21 -0.60 -2.87
N THR A 241 2.81 -1.22 -3.99
CA THR A 241 3.49 -2.39 -4.57
C THR A 241 4.94 -2.08 -4.91
N GLY A 242 5.23 -0.89 -5.44
CA GLY A 242 6.61 -0.46 -5.71
C GLY A 242 7.40 -0.06 -4.47
N ALA A 243 6.72 0.32 -3.38
CA ALA A 243 7.36 0.68 -2.13
C ALA A 243 7.74 -0.52 -1.25
N TYR A 244 7.09 -1.68 -1.45
CA TYR A 244 7.43 -2.94 -0.79
C TYR A 244 8.59 -3.67 -1.48
#